data_AF-A0A3C1HYS9-F1
#
_entry.id   AF-A0A3C1HYS9-F1
#
_cell.length_a   1.000
_cell.length_b   1.000
_cell.length_c   1.000
_cell.angle_alpha   90.00
_cell.angle_beta   90.00
_cell.angle_gamma   90.00
#
_symmetry.space_group_name_H-M   'P 1'
#
loop_
_entity.id
_entity.type
_entity.pdbx_description
1 polymer ?
#
loop_
_entity_poly.entity_id
_entity_poly.type
_entity_poly.pdbx_seq_one_letter_code
_entity_poly.pdbx_strand_id
1 'polypeptide(L)'
;MVQQVSEFFKDFGSIGMFIHSFIDAVIFPIPAFFTQVSLSMLEPKEALLLATIGYVACIMGTPFGYLIGKILGEPVLHKFLKQKWVDKATTSFKKNGEAAILIGAFTPIPFKVFTILSGCFHYSLWKLIGYAAIGRAVKFYVVGLAFYLYGRASEEFVTQYLTYFMAGIAVILFVIFYIKRKMDKKKKLRIEAQKNYAG
;
A
#
# COMPACT_ATOMS: atom_id res chain seq x y z
N MET A 1 -13.07 23.55 -11.16
CA MET A 1 -12.93 22.13 -10.77
C MET A 1 -12.43 21.97 -9.33
N VAL A 2 -11.26 22.53 -8.97
CA VAL A 2 -10.71 22.49 -7.60
C VAL A 2 -11.66 23.11 -6.56
N GLN A 3 -12.36 24.21 -6.90
CA GLN A 3 -13.36 24.84 -6.01
C GLN A 3 -14.63 24.00 -5.79
N GLN A 4 -15.16 23.30 -6.81
CA GLN A 4 -16.33 22.42 -6.66
C GLN A 4 -16.03 21.18 -5.83
N VAL A 5 -14.83 20.61 -5.98
CA VAL A 5 -14.35 19.52 -5.11
C VAL A 5 -14.18 20.03 -3.68
N SER A 6 -13.68 21.26 -3.52
CA SER A 6 -13.50 21.89 -2.22
C SER A 6 -14.82 22.18 -1.48
N GLU A 7 -15.91 22.52 -2.17
CA GLU A 7 -17.23 22.68 -1.56
C GLU A 7 -17.87 21.32 -1.21
N PHE A 8 -17.76 20.32 -2.09
CA PHE A 8 -18.26 18.97 -1.82
C PHE A 8 -17.61 18.31 -0.58
N PHE A 9 -16.34 18.63 -0.30
CA PHE A 9 -15.60 18.09 0.85
C PHE A 9 -15.70 18.95 2.12
N LYS A 10 -16.07 20.24 2.02
CA LYS A 10 -16.24 21.13 3.18
C LYS A 10 -17.33 20.65 4.14
N ASP A 11 -18.43 20.11 3.62
CA ASP A 11 -19.54 19.62 4.44
C ASP A 11 -19.25 18.28 5.13
N PHE A 12 -18.26 17.53 4.66
CA PHE A 12 -17.97 16.18 5.16
C PHE A 12 -16.76 16.08 6.09
N GLY A 13 -15.80 17.01 6.02
CA GLY A 13 -14.64 17.10 6.91
C GLY A 13 -13.99 15.74 7.22
N SER A 14 -13.86 15.44 8.52
CA SER A 14 -13.33 14.17 9.04
C SER A 14 -14.15 12.93 8.65
N ILE A 15 -15.48 13.04 8.56
CA ILE A 15 -16.37 11.91 8.27
C ILE A 15 -16.25 11.49 6.80
N GLY A 16 -16.20 12.45 5.88
CA GLY A 16 -15.96 12.17 4.46
C GLY A 16 -14.61 11.54 4.21
N MET A 17 -13.60 12.01 4.95
CA MET A 17 -12.26 11.42 4.91
C MET A 17 -12.31 9.94 5.30
N PHE A 18 -13.03 9.59 6.36
CA PHE A 18 -13.20 8.21 6.81
C PHE A 18 -13.94 7.36 5.76
N ILE A 19 -15.13 7.78 5.34
CA ILE A 19 -15.97 7.01 4.41
C ILE A 19 -15.24 6.80 3.08
N HIS A 20 -14.66 7.86 2.53
CA HIS A 20 -13.95 7.75 1.26
C HIS A 20 -12.70 6.88 1.38
N SER A 21 -11.92 6.99 2.46
CA SER A 21 -10.74 6.15 2.67
C SER A 21 -11.09 4.68 2.90
N PHE A 22 -12.22 4.41 3.55
CA PHE A 22 -12.75 3.07 3.71
C PHE A 22 -13.17 2.49 2.36
N ILE A 23 -14.04 3.18 1.63
CA ILE A 23 -14.52 2.75 0.30
C ILE A 23 -13.35 2.60 -0.66
N ASP A 24 -12.40 3.55 -0.65
CA ASP A 24 -11.15 3.44 -1.38
C ASP A 24 -10.50 2.11 -0.99
N ALA A 25 -10.17 1.84 0.25
CA ALA A 25 -9.50 0.58 0.61
C ALA A 25 -10.22 -0.71 0.14
N VAL A 26 -11.55 -0.70 0.01
CA VAL A 26 -12.33 -1.85 -0.47
C VAL A 26 -12.41 -1.94 -2.01
N ILE A 27 -12.81 -0.87 -2.71
CA ILE A 27 -13.06 -0.84 -4.15
C ILE A 27 -12.55 0.48 -4.79
N PHE A 28 -12.39 0.51 -6.12
CA PHE A 28 -11.76 1.64 -6.83
C PHE A 28 -12.75 2.55 -7.57
N PRO A 29 -13.19 3.66 -6.96
CA PRO A 29 -13.64 4.81 -7.72
C PRO A 29 -12.57 5.92 -7.76
N ILE A 30 -12.04 6.42 -6.63
CA ILE A 30 -11.05 7.53 -6.59
C ILE A 30 -10.05 7.31 -5.43
N PRO A 31 -8.74 7.60 -5.61
CA PRO A 31 -7.76 7.51 -4.51
C PRO A 31 -8.06 8.48 -3.36
N ALA A 32 -8.15 7.96 -2.13
CA ALA A 32 -8.33 8.73 -0.90
C ALA A 32 -7.24 9.79 -0.65
N PHE A 33 -6.07 9.62 -1.30
CA PHE A 33 -5.00 10.60 -1.33
C PHE A 33 -5.49 11.98 -1.78
N PHE A 34 -6.28 12.08 -2.85
CA PHE A 34 -6.74 13.37 -3.37
C PHE A 34 -7.65 14.10 -2.39
N THR A 35 -8.48 13.35 -1.65
CA THR A 35 -9.32 13.90 -0.58
C THR A 35 -8.47 14.40 0.58
N GLN A 36 -7.46 13.64 1.00
CA GLN A 36 -6.54 14.08 2.06
C GLN A 36 -5.86 15.39 1.68
N VAL A 37 -5.31 15.48 0.45
CA VAL A 37 -4.64 16.70 -0.02
C VAL A 37 -5.60 17.88 0.01
N SER A 38 -6.81 17.71 -0.54
CA SER A 38 -7.82 18.78 -0.62
C SER A 38 -8.21 19.28 0.78
N LEU A 39 -8.51 18.38 1.72
CA LEU A 39 -8.89 18.76 3.09
C LEU A 39 -7.71 19.36 3.88
N SER A 40 -6.51 18.80 3.73
CA SER A 40 -5.30 19.30 4.42
C SER A 40 -4.86 20.67 3.91
N MET A 41 -5.18 21.02 2.65
CA MET A 41 -4.95 22.35 2.11
C MET A 41 -5.90 23.40 2.70
N LEU A 42 -7.16 23.02 2.97
CA LEU A 42 -8.16 23.89 3.56
C LEU A 42 -7.89 24.14 5.04
N GLU A 43 -7.58 23.07 5.78
CA GLU A 43 -7.33 23.13 7.21
C GLU A 43 -6.01 22.43 7.57
N PRO A 44 -4.86 23.09 7.34
CA PRO A 44 -3.55 22.51 7.62
C PRO A 44 -3.35 22.06 9.07
N LYS A 45 -4.00 22.74 10.03
CA LYS A 45 -3.93 22.39 11.46
C LYS A 45 -4.52 21.00 11.76
N GLU A 46 -5.49 20.56 10.96
CA GLU A 46 -6.14 19.25 11.11
C GLU A 46 -5.51 18.16 10.23
N ALA A 47 -4.51 18.48 9.41
CA ALA A 47 -3.93 17.55 8.43
C ALA A 47 -3.43 16.22 9.05
N LEU A 48 -2.91 16.25 10.28
CA LEU A 48 -2.49 15.05 11.01
C LEU A 48 -3.67 14.20 11.50
N LEU A 49 -4.75 14.85 11.93
CA LEU A 49 -5.98 14.17 12.33
C LEU A 49 -6.62 13.50 11.12
N LEU A 50 -6.72 14.22 9.99
CA LEU A 50 -7.21 13.69 8.72
C LEU A 50 -6.35 12.52 8.21
N ALA A 51 -5.02 12.60 8.35
CA ALA A 51 -4.11 11.50 8.03
C ALA A 51 -4.39 10.26 8.89
N THR A 52 -4.59 10.45 10.20
CA THR A 52 -4.92 9.37 11.14
C THR A 52 -6.24 8.70 10.79
N ILE A 53 -7.27 9.49 10.53
CA ILE A 53 -8.61 9.01 10.17
C ILE A 53 -8.55 8.21 8.87
N GLY A 54 -7.91 8.76 7.83
CA GLY A 54 -7.75 8.08 6.55
C GLY A 54 -6.95 6.78 6.66
N TYR A 55 -5.89 6.81 7.45
CA TYR A 55 -5.09 5.63 7.76
C TYR A 55 -5.93 4.53 8.43
N VAL A 56 -6.63 4.85 9.52
CA VAL A 56 -7.46 3.88 10.25
C VAL A 56 -8.56 3.31 9.35
N ALA A 57 -9.28 4.17 8.62
CA ALA A 57 -10.30 3.76 7.67
C ALA A 57 -9.75 2.81 6.60
N CYS A 58 -8.54 3.09 6.08
CA CYS A 58 -7.90 2.25 5.08
C CYS A 58 -7.53 0.87 5.63
N ILE A 59 -7.06 0.80 6.87
CA ILE A 59 -6.74 -0.48 7.53
C ILE A 59 -8.01 -1.28 7.80
N MET A 60 -9.10 -0.61 8.21
CA MET A 60 -10.40 -1.25 8.41
C MET A 60 -11.02 -1.76 7.10
N GLY A 61 -10.80 -1.08 5.97
CA GLY A 61 -11.30 -1.52 4.65
C GLY A 61 -10.46 -2.64 4.01
N THR A 62 -9.18 -2.78 4.40
CA THR A 62 -8.26 -3.77 3.81
C THR A 62 -8.78 -5.23 3.89
N PRO A 63 -9.36 -5.70 5.01
CA PRO A 63 -9.99 -7.02 5.09
C PRO A 63 -11.10 -7.26 4.08
N PHE A 64 -11.90 -6.24 3.77
CA PHE A 64 -13.00 -6.36 2.80
C PHE A 64 -12.47 -6.50 1.38
N GLY A 65 -11.47 -5.70 0.99
CA GLY A 65 -10.79 -5.87 -0.31
C GLY A 65 -10.14 -7.25 -0.45
N TYR A 66 -9.55 -7.77 0.63
CA TYR A 66 -9.01 -9.13 0.68
C TYR A 66 -10.11 -10.18 0.49
N LEU A 67 -11.25 -10.01 1.16
CA LEU A 67 -12.38 -10.93 1.05
C LEU A 67 -12.95 -10.98 -0.37
N ILE A 68 -13.06 -9.82 -1.03
CA ILE A 68 -13.46 -9.72 -2.44
C ILE A 68 -12.50 -10.54 -3.31
N GLY A 69 -11.18 -10.36 -3.13
CA GLY A 69 -10.19 -11.16 -3.84
C GLY A 69 -10.28 -12.66 -3.54
N LYS A 70 -10.57 -13.03 -2.28
CA LYS A 70 -10.70 -14.44 -1.89
C LYS A 70 -11.92 -15.11 -2.53
N ILE A 71 -13.06 -14.42 -2.61
CA ILE A 71 -14.31 -14.97 -3.14
C ILE A 71 -14.32 -14.94 -4.68
N LEU A 72 -13.94 -13.81 -5.27
CA LEU A 72 -14.03 -13.60 -6.72
C LEU A 72 -12.75 -14.00 -7.47
N GLY A 73 -11.62 -14.12 -6.77
CA GLY A 73 -10.32 -14.32 -7.40
C GLY A 73 -10.20 -15.64 -8.13
N GLU A 74 -10.58 -16.75 -7.49
CA GLU A 74 -10.51 -18.09 -8.08
C GLU A 74 -11.36 -18.22 -9.37
N PRO A 75 -12.68 -17.92 -9.37
CA PRO A 75 -13.49 -18.03 -10.58
C PRO A 75 -13.02 -17.09 -11.70
N VAL A 76 -12.55 -15.89 -11.37
CA VAL A 76 -12.01 -14.95 -12.36
C VAL A 76 -10.69 -15.46 -12.94
N LEU A 77 -9.75 -15.89 -12.10
CA LEU A 77 -8.43 -16.37 -12.55
C LEU A 77 -8.56 -17.62 -13.43
N HIS A 78 -9.42 -18.57 -13.08
CA HIS A 78 -9.62 -19.79 -13.89
C HIS A 78 -10.36 -19.52 -15.21
N LYS A 79 -11.15 -18.44 -15.29
CA LYS A 79 -11.80 -18.03 -16.53
C LYS A 79 -10.82 -17.41 -17.54
N PHE A 80 -9.80 -16.69 -17.06
CA PHE A 80 -8.87 -15.94 -17.92
C PHE A 80 -7.48 -16.59 -18.07
N LEU A 81 -7.06 -17.46 -17.15
CA LEU A 81 -5.72 -18.05 -17.12
C LEU A 81 -5.77 -19.57 -16.96
N LYS A 82 -4.79 -20.28 -17.52
CA LYS A 82 -4.67 -21.73 -17.32
C LYS A 82 -4.23 -22.03 -15.88
N GLN A 83 -4.75 -23.12 -15.32
CA GLN A 83 -4.43 -23.61 -13.97
C GLN A 83 -2.94 -23.52 -13.61
N LYS A 84 -2.06 -24.04 -14.48
CA LYS A 84 -0.61 -24.06 -14.26
C LYS A 84 0.00 -22.67 -14.01
N TRP A 85 -0.53 -21.62 -14.64
CA TRP A 85 -0.07 -20.25 -14.42
C TRP A 85 -0.56 -19.70 -13.09
N VAL A 86 -1.81 -19.99 -12.73
CA VAL A 86 -2.41 -19.60 -11.45
C VAL A 86 -1.67 -20.26 -10.29
N ASP A 87 -1.37 -21.55 -10.37
CA ASP A 87 -0.62 -22.27 -9.33
C ASP A 87 0.79 -21.69 -9.16
N LYS A 88 1.49 -21.46 -10.28
CA LYS A 88 2.85 -20.89 -10.26
C LYS A 88 2.87 -19.47 -9.69
N ALA A 89 1.88 -18.64 -10.05
CA ALA A 89 1.71 -17.30 -9.50
C ALA A 89 1.42 -17.35 -8.00
N THR A 90 0.52 -18.25 -7.57
CA THR A 90 0.18 -18.48 -6.15
C THR A 90 1.40 -18.87 -5.33
N THR A 91 2.18 -19.87 -5.78
CA THR A 91 3.40 -20.29 -5.07
C THR A 91 4.43 -19.16 -5.01
N SER A 92 4.58 -18.41 -6.10
CA SER A 92 5.54 -17.30 -6.15
C SER A 92 5.12 -16.15 -5.23
N PHE A 93 3.83 -15.83 -5.17
CA PHE A 93 3.27 -14.80 -4.31
C PHE A 93 3.31 -15.22 -2.84
N LYS A 94 3.02 -16.48 -2.50
CA LYS A 94 3.19 -16.96 -1.12
C LYS A 94 4.64 -16.90 -0.63
N LYS A 95 5.61 -17.08 -1.54
CA LYS A 95 7.05 -17.04 -1.21
C LYS A 95 7.62 -15.62 -1.11
N ASN A 96 7.22 -14.70 -1.99
CA ASN A 96 7.80 -13.35 -2.07
C ASN A 96 6.78 -12.22 -1.81
N GLY A 97 5.57 -12.56 -1.36
CA GLY A 97 4.46 -11.62 -1.20
C GLY A 97 4.75 -10.51 -0.21
N GLU A 98 5.50 -10.80 0.85
CA GLU A 98 5.96 -9.81 1.84
C GLU A 98 6.69 -8.64 1.16
N ALA A 99 7.69 -8.96 0.34
CA ALA A 99 8.46 -7.97 -0.40
C ALA A 99 7.62 -7.28 -1.48
N ALA A 100 6.78 -8.05 -2.21
CA ALA A 100 5.93 -7.50 -3.25
C ALA A 100 4.91 -6.48 -2.72
N ILE A 101 4.25 -6.80 -1.59
CA ILE A 101 3.27 -5.92 -0.93
C ILE A 101 3.97 -4.69 -0.37
N LEU A 102 5.10 -4.87 0.34
CA LEU A 102 5.81 -3.76 0.96
C LEU A 102 6.37 -2.79 -0.08
N ILE A 103 7.09 -3.29 -1.08
CA ILE A 103 7.64 -2.44 -2.16
C ILE A 103 6.49 -1.83 -2.95
N GLY A 104 5.46 -2.63 -3.28
CA GLY A 104 4.27 -2.19 -3.98
C GLY A 104 3.55 -1.02 -3.31
N ALA A 105 3.57 -0.95 -1.97
CA ALA A 105 2.97 0.13 -1.21
C ALA A 105 3.60 1.51 -1.46
N PHE A 106 4.86 1.54 -1.91
CA PHE A 106 5.60 2.77 -2.24
C PHE A 106 5.69 3.04 -3.75
N THR A 107 5.19 2.12 -4.58
CA THR A 107 5.10 2.32 -6.03
C THR A 107 3.85 3.13 -6.40
N PRO A 108 3.81 3.72 -7.61
CA PRO A 108 2.59 4.35 -8.13
C PRO A 108 1.47 3.34 -8.42
N ILE A 109 1.74 2.03 -8.30
CA ILE A 109 0.73 0.98 -8.49
C ILE A 109 -0.29 1.08 -7.36
N PRO A 110 -1.60 1.04 -7.67
CA PRO A 110 -2.61 1.12 -6.63
C PRO A 110 -2.51 -0.05 -5.65
N PHE A 111 -2.30 0.25 -4.37
CA PHE A 111 -2.06 -0.78 -3.33
C PHE A 111 -3.16 -1.85 -3.25
N LYS A 112 -4.40 -1.49 -3.60
CA LYS A 112 -5.55 -2.41 -3.60
C LYS A 112 -5.40 -3.58 -4.57
N VAL A 113 -4.61 -3.41 -5.63
CA VAL A 113 -4.24 -4.51 -6.52
C VAL A 113 -3.55 -5.61 -5.70
N PHE A 114 -2.61 -5.24 -4.82
CA PHE A 114 -1.97 -6.19 -3.92
C PHE A 114 -2.92 -6.75 -2.87
N THR A 115 -3.87 -5.95 -2.36
CA THR A 115 -4.91 -6.40 -1.43
C THR A 115 -5.78 -7.50 -2.05
N ILE A 116 -6.29 -7.26 -3.26
CA ILE A 116 -7.14 -8.21 -3.99
C ILE A 116 -6.34 -9.46 -4.37
N LEU A 117 -5.14 -9.29 -4.94
CA LEU A 117 -4.25 -10.42 -5.29
C LEU A 117 -3.90 -11.28 -4.07
N SER A 118 -3.70 -10.66 -2.90
CA SER A 118 -3.48 -11.38 -1.64
C SER A 118 -4.68 -12.26 -1.28
N GLY A 119 -5.90 -11.76 -1.51
CA GLY A 119 -7.13 -12.54 -1.38
C GLY A 119 -7.18 -13.71 -2.37
N CYS A 120 -6.95 -13.44 -3.66
CA CYS A 120 -6.96 -14.45 -4.72
C CYS A 120 -6.01 -15.62 -4.42
N PHE A 121 -4.80 -15.29 -3.94
CA PHE A 121 -3.75 -16.28 -3.67
C PHE A 121 -3.76 -16.83 -2.24
N HIS A 122 -4.80 -16.54 -1.45
CA HIS A 122 -4.93 -17.00 -0.07
C HIS A 122 -3.69 -16.69 0.78
N TYR A 123 -3.18 -15.46 0.64
CA TYR A 123 -2.06 -14.95 1.43
C TYR A 123 -2.51 -14.60 2.86
N SER A 124 -1.59 -14.59 3.82
CA SER A 124 -1.95 -14.31 5.22
C SER A 124 -2.50 -12.88 5.38
N LEU A 125 -3.76 -12.76 5.79
CA LEU A 125 -4.44 -11.49 6.03
C LEU A 125 -3.68 -10.61 7.04
N TRP A 126 -3.19 -11.20 8.14
CA TRP A 126 -2.45 -10.48 9.17
C TRP A 126 -1.14 -9.91 8.65
N LYS A 127 -0.41 -10.66 7.81
CA LYS A 127 0.78 -10.16 7.14
C LYS A 127 0.43 -9.01 6.19
N LEU A 128 -0.61 -9.17 5.39
CA LEU A 128 -1.09 -8.10 4.50
C LEU A 128 -1.40 -6.82 5.27
N ILE A 129 -2.18 -6.91 6.35
CA ILE A 129 -2.51 -5.76 7.20
C ILE A 129 -1.24 -5.11 7.77
N GLY A 130 -0.27 -5.91 8.23
CA GLY A 130 1.00 -5.37 8.74
C GLY A 130 1.79 -4.58 7.69
N TYR A 131 1.97 -5.13 6.48
CA TYR A 131 2.67 -4.40 5.41
C TYR A 131 1.85 -3.23 4.86
N ALA A 132 0.52 -3.37 4.78
CA ALA A 132 -0.39 -2.29 4.43
C ALA A 132 -0.29 -1.14 5.44
N ALA A 133 -0.28 -1.44 6.74
CA ALA A 133 -0.13 -0.48 7.82
C ALA A 133 1.14 0.35 7.64
N ILE A 134 2.28 -0.29 7.38
CA ILE A 134 3.55 0.43 7.16
C ILE A 134 3.46 1.36 5.95
N GLY A 135 3.06 0.85 4.79
CA GLY A 135 3.02 1.65 3.57
C GLY A 135 1.99 2.78 3.62
N ARG A 136 0.82 2.51 4.19
CA ARG A 136 -0.24 3.50 4.35
C ARG A 136 0.14 4.54 5.40
N ALA A 137 0.70 4.15 6.53
CA ALA A 137 1.18 5.10 7.53
C ALA A 137 2.16 6.10 6.91
N VAL A 138 3.20 5.61 6.22
CA VAL A 138 4.17 6.51 5.58
C VAL A 138 3.47 7.45 4.60
N LYS A 139 2.61 6.95 3.71
CA LYS A 139 1.93 7.80 2.71
C LYS A 139 1.02 8.84 3.35
N PHE A 140 0.14 8.45 4.26
CA PHE A 140 -0.82 9.35 4.90
C PHE A 140 -0.11 10.36 5.81
N TYR A 141 0.85 9.93 6.62
CA TYR A 141 1.53 10.83 7.57
C TYR A 141 2.58 11.73 6.90
N VAL A 142 3.27 11.32 5.84
CA VAL A 142 4.16 12.23 5.09
C VAL A 142 3.37 13.40 4.53
N VAL A 143 2.19 13.14 3.95
CA VAL A 143 1.30 14.18 3.44
C VAL A 143 0.75 15.04 4.57
N GLY A 144 0.25 14.41 5.64
CA GLY A 144 -0.30 15.09 6.80
C GLY A 144 0.72 16.01 7.48
N LEU A 145 1.96 15.54 7.68
CA LEU A 145 3.07 16.31 8.24
C LEU A 145 3.48 17.47 7.32
N ALA A 146 3.57 17.24 6.01
CA ALA A 146 3.92 18.28 5.06
C ALA A 146 2.93 19.45 5.13
N PHE A 147 1.63 19.16 5.14
CA PHE A 147 0.61 20.20 5.29
C PHE A 147 0.57 20.80 6.69
N TYR A 148 0.73 20.00 7.74
CA TYR A 148 0.73 20.51 9.11
C TYR A 148 1.86 21.51 9.38
N LEU A 149 3.06 21.26 8.83
CA LEU A 149 4.23 22.11 9.06
C LEU A 149 4.31 23.32 8.12
N TYR A 150 4.03 23.12 6.82
CA TYR A 150 4.26 24.17 5.80
C TYR A 150 2.97 24.67 5.15
N GLY A 151 1.80 24.16 5.55
CA GLY A 151 0.51 24.58 5.03
C GLY A 151 0.43 24.47 3.51
N ARG A 152 -0.08 25.52 2.87
CA ARG A 152 -0.28 25.57 1.41
C ARG A 152 1.03 25.52 0.61
N ALA A 153 2.17 25.89 1.21
CA ALA A 153 3.46 25.77 0.52
C ALA A 153 3.85 24.32 0.20
N SER A 154 3.25 23.34 0.90
CA SER A 154 3.45 21.91 0.63
C SER A 154 2.67 21.38 -0.58
N GLU A 155 1.80 22.18 -1.20
CA GLU A 155 0.98 21.72 -2.33
C GLU A 155 1.84 21.23 -3.50
N GLU A 156 2.89 21.97 -3.86
CA GLU A 156 3.80 21.60 -4.94
C GLU A 156 4.59 20.32 -4.59
N PHE A 157 5.09 20.22 -3.35
CA PHE A 157 5.75 19.01 -2.85
C PHE A 157 4.85 17.78 -2.97
N VAL A 158 3.60 17.89 -2.50
CA VAL A 158 2.68 16.76 -2.42
C VAL A 158 2.19 16.33 -3.81
N THR A 159 1.95 17.28 -4.72
CA THR A 159 1.40 16.99 -6.05
C THR A 159 2.48 16.53 -7.04
N GLN A 160 3.66 17.16 -7.03
CA GLN A 160 4.70 16.88 -8.02
C GLN A 160 5.79 15.94 -7.50
N TYR A 161 6.20 16.09 -6.23
CA TYR A 161 7.41 15.43 -5.72
C TYR A 161 7.14 14.17 -4.89
N LEU A 162 5.96 14.05 -4.26
CA LEU A 162 5.64 12.92 -3.40
C LEU A 162 5.77 11.57 -4.11
N THR A 163 5.35 11.49 -5.38
CA THR A 163 5.45 10.25 -6.16
C THR A 163 6.91 9.82 -6.34
N TYR A 164 7.81 10.76 -6.62
CA TYR A 164 9.25 10.48 -6.73
C TYR A 164 9.86 10.14 -5.38
N PHE A 165 9.44 10.82 -4.31
CA PHE A 165 9.87 10.53 -2.94
C PHE A 165 9.48 9.10 -2.53
N MET A 166 8.22 8.69 -2.76
CA MET A 166 7.76 7.33 -2.52
C MET A 166 8.50 6.31 -3.40
N ALA A 167 8.72 6.62 -4.68
CA ALA A 167 9.51 5.76 -5.56
C ALA A 167 10.95 5.58 -5.06
N GLY A 168 11.57 6.63 -4.52
CA GLY A 168 12.88 6.56 -3.87
C GLY A 168 12.89 5.59 -2.69
N ILE A 169 11.88 5.66 -1.82
CA ILE A 169 11.70 4.69 -0.71
C ILE A 169 11.54 3.27 -1.28
N ALA A 170 10.75 3.08 -2.33
CA ALA A 170 10.56 1.77 -2.97
C ALA A 170 11.90 1.20 -3.49
N VAL A 171 12.74 2.02 -4.12
CA VAL A 171 14.06 1.63 -4.63
C VAL A 171 14.99 1.25 -3.47
N ILE A 172 15.03 2.03 -2.39
CA ILE A 172 15.84 1.73 -1.21
C ILE A 172 15.42 0.40 -0.60
N LEU A 173 14.12 0.17 -0.41
CA LEU A 173 13.59 -1.10 0.11
C LEU A 173 13.93 -2.27 -0.81
N PHE A 174 13.85 -2.08 -2.13
CA PHE A 174 14.24 -3.08 -3.11
C PHE A 174 15.74 -3.44 -3.01
N VAL A 175 16.61 -2.44 -2.89
CA VAL A 175 18.07 -2.65 -2.74
C VAL A 175 18.38 -3.38 -1.43
N ILE A 176 17.79 -2.96 -0.32
CA ILE A 176 17.94 -3.64 0.99
C ILE A 176 17.50 -5.11 0.89
N PHE A 177 16.35 -5.36 0.28
CA PHE A 177 15.84 -6.71 0.08
C PHE A 177 16.77 -7.55 -0.80
N TYR A 178 17.27 -6.98 -1.90
CA TYR A 178 18.21 -7.64 -2.81
C TYR A 178 19.52 -8.03 -2.09
N ILE A 179 20.09 -7.11 -1.31
CA ILE A 179 21.32 -7.35 -0.54
C ILE A 179 21.10 -8.45 0.51
N LYS A 180 20.02 -8.36 1.30
CA LYS A 180 19.69 -9.40 2.30
C LYS A 180 19.58 -10.77 1.65
N ARG A 181 18.86 -10.87 0.53
CA ARG A 181 18.70 -12.14 -0.19
C ARG A 181 20.01 -12.70 -0.71
N LYS A 182 20.94 -11.84 -1.15
CA LYS A 182 22.29 -12.24 -1.57
C LYS A 182 23.12 -12.76 -0.38
N MET A 183 23.01 -12.10 0.77
CA MET A 183 23.67 -12.52 2.01
C MET A 183 23.13 -13.86 2.53
N ASP A 184 21.81 -14.05 2.53
CA ASP A 184 21.19 -15.30 2.99
C ASP A 184 21.58 -16.49 2.11
N LYS A 185 21.67 -16.30 0.79
CA LYS A 185 22.20 -17.32 -0.13
C LYS A 185 23.65 -17.67 0.19
N LYS A 186 24.51 -16.66 0.38
CA LYS A 186 25.93 -16.88 0.74
C LYS A 186 26.06 -17.62 2.07
N LYS A 187 25.23 -17.29 3.08
CA LYS A 187 25.25 -17.93 4.39
C LYS A 187 24.87 -19.41 4.31
N LYS A 188 23.83 -19.76 3.52
CA LYS A 188 23.43 -21.17 3.29
C LYS A 188 24.53 -21.98 2.60
N LEU A 189 25.13 -21.45 1.53
CA LEU A 189 26.23 -22.10 0.82
C LEU A 189 27.45 -22.34 1.72
N ARG A 190 27.75 -21.42 2.64
CA ARG A 190 28.85 -21.56 3.58
C ARG A 190 28.60 -22.64 4.63
N ILE A 191 27.36 -22.78 5.09
CA ILE A 191 26.94 -23.83 6.03
C ILE A 191 26.95 -25.21 5.35
N GLU A 192 26.47 -25.32 4.11
CA GLU A 192 26.52 -26.57 3.33
C GLU A 192 27.97 -27.00 3.05
N ALA A 193 28.84 -26.06 2.67
CA ALA A 193 30.26 -26.34 2.49
C ALA A 193 30.89 -26.88 3.79
N GLN A 194 30.67 -26.22 4.93
CA GLN A 194 31.19 -26.70 6.23
C GLN A 194 30.69 -28.09 6.62
N LYS A 195 29.45 -28.43 6.27
CA LYS A 195 28.87 -29.75 6.56
C LYS A 195 29.49 -30.86 5.69
N ASN A 196 29.87 -30.55 4.45
CA ASN A 196 30.54 -31.49 3.54
C ASN A 196 32.02 -31.71 3.86
N TYR A 197 32.68 -30.82 4.61
CA TYR A 197 34.07 -31.02 5.06
C TYR A 197 34.17 -31.70 6.44
N ALA A 198 33.04 -31.86 7.15
CA ALA A 198 32.98 -32.40 8.51
C ALA A 198 32.37 -33.82 8.60
N GLY A 199 32.07 -34.46 7.46
CA GLY A 199 31.62 -35.85 7.35
C GLY A 199 32.47 -36.60 6.34
#